data_AF-A0AAN4KQU8-F1
#
_entry.id   AF-A0AAN4KQU8-F1
#
_cell.length_a   1.000
_cell.length_b   1.000
_cell.length_c   1.000
_cell.angle_alpha   90.00
_cell.angle_beta   90.00
_cell.angle_gamma   90.00
#
_symmetry.space_group_name_H-M   'P 1'
#
loop_
_entity.id
_entity.type
_entity.pdbx_description
1 polymer ?
#
loop_
_entity_poly.entity_id
_entity_poly.type
_entity_poly.pdbx_seq_one_letter_code
_entity_poly.pdbx_strand_id
1 'polypeptide(L)'
;MNNVKIPMVIRDNEEAFKIIELKHSVGKTFRFLEVQDMCNALIVRFDVYETGLLSLDRRYGNVKFIYKDETNEFTDEEIVDLYVSDIQDETLPEEEVIYRRLKNEIQLEMESPGGTTKEIEKHTELLKKSTIDENARKYIMSKIRKTLITSDEVDKSDVEKISYRLFADLYGMGVLQELDDDPDMGEIMVNACTFPHFKSRIYYIKKGVKYEYDREFETLNELINVFNRVIEFNKKELNAVENAIVEATRPNQDRVNIIIPDACQNYILNIRKFTNFVPNLNMMKKSGTVDDFIDRLMDVLVRGKANIGIGGPMGTGKTTFINYALTYTEKIERKVVIASVAETDVERVLKGHDVVIFNVDEEKDFTFDKLLRTSLRTTADRVIIPESRGGEFKQLYEANLKTRGNMFTAHALDDYSFLDMCVDMYMSSPDVGNESTVQIRNKLCKAIDIIIMMRKVGRDIRIKSISEIVTNDKNEFTKMNCLYEWDFDPEDPLVGKYKRTENRMSDALKSRLNEWGIPMSEMKDL
;
A
#
# COMPACT_ATOMS: atom_id res chain seq x y z
N MET A 1 26.25 -13.02 0.52
CA MET A 1 26.61 -14.12 -0.39
C MET A 1 25.77 -15.30 0.03
N ASN A 2 24.64 -15.51 -0.64
CA ASN A 2 23.75 -16.61 -0.33
C ASN A 2 24.40 -17.92 -0.81
N ASN A 3 24.35 -18.94 0.03
CA ASN A 3 24.77 -20.30 -0.27
C ASN A 3 23.84 -20.88 -1.35
N VAL A 4 24.13 -20.64 -2.64
CA VAL A 4 23.34 -21.22 -3.74
C VAL A 4 23.67 -22.71 -3.83
N LYS A 5 22.75 -23.55 -3.36
CA LYS A 5 22.81 -25.00 -3.55
C LYS A 5 22.37 -25.34 -4.97
N ILE A 6 23.08 -26.25 -5.62
CA ILE A 6 22.64 -26.73 -6.94
C ILE A 6 21.61 -27.85 -6.79
N PRO A 7 20.49 -27.78 -7.53
CA PRO A 7 19.59 -28.90 -7.67
C PRO A 7 20.19 -30.00 -8.54
N MET A 8 20.10 -31.25 -8.10
CA MET A 8 20.34 -32.43 -8.93
C MET A 8 19.01 -33.10 -9.26
N VAL A 9 18.81 -33.43 -10.54
CA VAL A 9 17.61 -34.14 -11.02
C VAL A 9 17.83 -35.64 -10.93
N ILE A 10 17.03 -36.31 -10.13
CA ILE A 10 16.92 -37.76 -10.12
C ILE A 10 15.92 -38.16 -11.21
N ARG A 11 16.31 -39.08 -12.09
CA ARG A 11 15.49 -39.58 -13.20
C ARG A 11 15.02 -41.01 -12.96
N ASP A 12 13.83 -41.35 -13.46
CA ASP A 12 13.35 -42.72 -13.58
C ASP A 12 13.03 -43.01 -15.05
N ASN A 13 13.74 -43.95 -15.68
CA ASN A 13 13.56 -44.27 -17.10
C ASN A 13 13.54 -43.03 -18.01
N GLU A 14 14.52 -42.14 -17.83
CA GLU A 14 14.70 -40.87 -18.56
C GLU A 14 13.77 -39.71 -18.15
N GLU A 15 12.66 -39.97 -17.45
CA GLU A 15 11.77 -38.92 -16.93
C GLU A 15 12.29 -38.33 -15.60
N ALA A 16 12.04 -37.03 -15.36
CA ALA A 16 12.44 -36.39 -14.10
C ALA A 16 11.55 -36.89 -12.95
N PHE A 17 12.17 -37.63 -12.03
CA PHE A 17 11.50 -38.24 -10.88
C PHE A 17 11.47 -37.29 -9.68
N LYS A 18 12.61 -36.67 -9.34
CA LYS A 18 12.73 -35.81 -8.15
C LYS A 18 13.87 -34.81 -8.33
N ILE A 19 13.80 -33.68 -7.64
CA ILE A 19 14.91 -32.76 -7.51
C ILE A 19 15.41 -32.79 -6.05
N ILE A 20 16.71 -32.97 -5.87
CA ILE A 20 17.35 -32.89 -4.55
C ILE A 20 18.30 -31.69 -4.53
N GLU A 21 18.42 -31.03 -3.37
CA GLU A 21 19.48 -30.06 -3.14
C GLU A 21 20.73 -30.77 -2.64
N LEU A 22 21.88 -30.46 -3.24
CA LEU A 22 23.18 -30.94 -2.76
C LEU A 22 23.54 -30.30 -1.40
N LYS A 23 24.27 -31.05 -0.57
CA LYS A 23 24.72 -30.61 0.77
C LYS A 23 25.53 -29.32 0.73
N HIS A 24 26.33 -29.12 -0.31
CA HIS A 24 27.20 -27.96 -0.46
C HIS A 24 26.74 -27.01 -1.56
N SER A 25 27.06 -25.74 -1.38
CA SER A 25 26.91 -24.70 -2.41
C SER A 25 28.09 -24.68 -3.36
N VAL A 26 27.87 -24.20 -4.58
CA VAL A 26 28.90 -24.11 -5.62
C VAL A 26 29.77 -22.89 -5.39
N GLY A 27 31.06 -22.99 -5.70
CA GLY A 27 32.02 -21.89 -5.53
C GLY A 27 33.13 -22.28 -4.57
N LYS A 28 33.23 -21.59 -3.43
CA LYS A 28 34.33 -21.75 -2.47
C LYS A 28 34.46 -23.16 -1.87
N THR A 29 33.44 -24.01 -1.99
CA THR A 29 33.33 -25.32 -1.33
C THR A 29 33.66 -26.51 -2.23
N PHE A 30 33.28 -26.49 -3.51
CA PHE A 30 33.64 -27.53 -4.50
C PHE A 30 33.38 -27.08 -5.95
N ARG A 31 34.09 -27.71 -6.91
CA ARG A 31 33.94 -27.57 -8.37
C ARG A 31 33.52 -28.88 -9.05
N PHE A 32 34.12 -30.00 -8.64
CA PHE A 32 33.81 -31.30 -9.23
C PHE A 32 32.97 -32.13 -8.27
N LEU A 33 32.00 -32.84 -8.84
CA LEU A 33 31.17 -33.80 -8.12
C LEU A 33 31.36 -35.17 -8.75
N GLU A 34 31.91 -36.12 -7.99
CA GLU A 34 32.00 -37.52 -8.40
C GLU A 34 30.91 -38.32 -7.69
N VAL A 35 30.11 -39.05 -8.46
CA VAL A 35 29.10 -39.94 -7.93
C VAL A 35 29.62 -41.35 -8.02
N GLN A 36 29.69 -42.03 -6.88
CA GLN A 36 30.17 -43.39 -6.77
C GLN A 36 29.07 -44.31 -6.24
N ASP A 37 29.11 -45.58 -6.58
CA ASP A 37 28.31 -46.58 -5.91
C ASP A 37 28.83 -46.87 -4.49
N MET A 38 28.12 -47.69 -3.72
CA MET A 38 28.54 -48.07 -2.37
C MET A 38 29.82 -48.93 -2.34
N CYS A 39 30.27 -49.44 -3.49
CA CYS A 39 31.54 -50.15 -3.66
C CYS A 39 32.69 -49.22 -4.11
N ASN A 40 32.47 -47.91 -4.13
CA ASN A 40 33.42 -46.87 -4.58
C ASN A 40 33.75 -46.93 -6.09
N ALA A 41 32.92 -47.58 -6.91
CA ALA A 41 33.05 -47.49 -8.36
C ALA A 41 32.46 -46.18 -8.85
N LEU A 42 33.19 -45.46 -9.72
CA LEU A 42 32.73 -44.20 -10.29
C LEU A 42 31.56 -44.45 -11.25
N ILE A 43 30.41 -43.84 -10.97
CA ILE A 43 29.23 -43.85 -11.82
C ILE A 43 29.34 -42.72 -12.84
N VAL A 44 29.55 -41.49 -12.36
CA VAL A 44 29.63 -40.29 -13.19
C VAL A 44 30.43 -39.20 -12.48
N ARG A 45 31.04 -38.31 -13.26
CA ARG A 45 31.72 -37.12 -12.78
C ARG A 45 31.15 -35.90 -13.48
N PHE A 46 30.85 -34.86 -12.71
CA PHE A 46 30.37 -33.59 -13.21
C PHE A 46 31.40 -32.47 -12.94
N ASP A 47 31.67 -31.64 -13.94
CA ASP A 47 32.18 -30.28 -13.71
C ASP A 47 30.96 -29.38 -13.60
N VAL A 48 30.73 -28.84 -12.41
CA VAL A 48 29.49 -28.16 -12.06
C VAL A 48 29.30 -26.84 -12.80
N TYR A 49 30.36 -26.27 -13.39
CA TYR A 49 30.28 -25.06 -14.22
C TYR A 49 30.11 -25.36 -15.71
N GLU A 50 30.52 -26.53 -16.18
CA GLU A 50 30.38 -26.94 -17.58
C GLU A 50 29.16 -27.84 -17.81
N THR A 51 28.68 -28.51 -16.77
CA THR A 51 27.54 -29.41 -16.84
C THR A 51 26.25 -28.62 -16.63
N GLY A 52 25.46 -28.45 -17.70
CA GLY A 52 24.22 -27.69 -17.64
C GLY A 52 23.15 -28.28 -16.70
N LEU A 53 23.02 -29.60 -16.62
CA LEU A 53 22.08 -30.28 -15.72
C LEU A 53 22.77 -31.46 -15.03
N LEU A 54 22.91 -31.39 -13.70
CA LEU A 54 23.30 -32.54 -12.91
C LEU A 54 22.11 -33.50 -12.84
N SER A 55 22.24 -34.69 -13.44
CA SER A 55 21.20 -35.70 -13.34
C SER A 55 21.73 -37.11 -13.10
N LEU A 56 21.02 -37.86 -12.26
CA LEU A 56 21.33 -39.26 -11.95
C LEU A 56 20.09 -40.14 -12.08
N ASP A 57 20.28 -41.38 -12.51
CA ASP A 57 19.18 -42.34 -12.58
C ASP A 57 18.91 -42.97 -11.20
N ARG A 58 17.65 -43.05 -10.78
CA ARG A 58 17.28 -43.64 -9.48
C ARG A 58 17.66 -45.12 -9.35
N ARG A 59 17.85 -45.82 -10.48
CA ARG A 59 18.29 -47.23 -10.50
C ARG A 59 19.61 -47.47 -9.78
N TYR A 60 20.45 -46.44 -9.62
CA TYR A 60 21.70 -46.53 -8.86
C TYR A 60 21.50 -46.69 -7.35
N GLY A 61 20.30 -46.41 -6.83
CA GLY A 61 19.97 -46.58 -5.42
C GLY A 61 20.81 -45.73 -4.48
N ASN A 62 21.42 -46.34 -3.47
CA ASN A 62 22.31 -45.60 -2.57
C ASN A 62 23.62 -45.26 -3.30
N VAL A 63 23.93 -43.96 -3.35
CA VAL A 63 25.16 -43.45 -3.98
C VAL A 63 25.93 -42.55 -3.03
N LYS A 64 27.24 -42.47 -3.24
CA LYS A 64 28.13 -41.51 -2.58
C LYS A 64 28.41 -40.34 -3.50
N PHE A 65 28.14 -39.15 -3.02
CA PHE A 65 28.59 -37.91 -3.65
C PHE A 65 29.89 -37.49 -3.02
N ILE A 66 30.94 -37.41 -3.84
CA ILE A 66 32.29 -37.01 -3.47
C ILE A 66 32.53 -35.61 -4.02
N TYR A 67 32.69 -34.65 -3.12
CA TYR A 67 32.92 -33.25 -3.43
C TYR A 67 34.42 -32.99 -3.57
N LYS A 68 34.83 -32.30 -4.64
CA LYS A 68 36.23 -31.92 -4.88
C LYS A 68 36.38 -30.47 -5.28
N ASP A 69 37.47 -29.83 -4.85
CA ASP A 69 37.76 -28.43 -5.14
C ASP A 69 38.29 -28.17 -6.56
N GLU A 70 38.71 -26.94 -6.84
CA GLU A 70 39.26 -26.52 -8.14
C GLU A 70 40.58 -27.20 -8.51
N THR A 71 41.33 -27.69 -7.51
CA THR A 71 42.57 -28.46 -7.69
C THR A 71 42.34 -29.96 -7.79
N ASN A 72 41.07 -30.39 -7.76
CA ASN A 72 40.63 -31.79 -7.74
C ASN A 72 40.99 -32.54 -6.44
N GLU A 73 41.20 -31.81 -5.34
CA GLU A 73 41.37 -32.39 -4.01
C GLU A 73 40.01 -32.64 -3.33
N PHE A 74 39.93 -33.71 -2.54
CA PHE A 74 38.73 -34.11 -1.81
C PHE A 74 38.38 -33.07 -0.73
N THR A 75 37.11 -32.66 -0.68
CA THR A 75 36.62 -31.71 0.32
C THR A 75 35.64 -32.34 1.30
N ASP A 76 34.66 -33.11 0.82
CA ASP A 76 33.65 -33.76 1.67
C ASP A 76 32.96 -34.92 0.92
N GLU A 77 32.18 -35.72 1.65
CA GLU A 77 31.28 -36.72 1.07
C GLU A 77 29.88 -36.70 1.71
N GLU A 78 28.91 -37.22 0.96
CA GLU A 78 27.61 -37.59 1.51
C GLU A 78 27.05 -38.86 0.83
N ILE A 79 26.17 -39.56 1.55
CA ILE A 79 25.44 -40.71 1.03
C ILE A 79 23.99 -40.27 0.81
N VAL A 80 23.49 -40.50 -0.40
CA VAL A 80 22.13 -40.15 -0.80
C VAL A 80 21.40 -41.43 -1.23
N ASP A 81 20.24 -41.67 -0.63
CA ASP A 81 19.32 -42.72 -1.08
C ASP A 81 18.45 -42.19 -2.21
N LEU A 82 18.64 -42.74 -3.41
CA LEU A 82 17.86 -42.37 -4.58
C LEU A 82 16.51 -43.12 -4.66
N TYR A 83 16.26 -44.11 -3.79
CA TYR A 83 15.02 -44.89 -3.74
C TYR A 83 13.96 -44.32 -2.77
N VAL A 84 14.33 -43.66 -1.67
CA VAL A 84 13.40 -43.33 -0.57
C VAL A 84 13.26 -41.83 -0.31
N SER A 85 12.02 -41.32 -0.30
CA SER A 85 11.61 -40.30 0.68
C SER A 85 10.09 -40.18 0.81
N ASP A 86 9.62 -40.10 2.05
CA ASP A 86 8.25 -39.77 2.43
C ASP A 86 7.79 -38.43 1.81
N ILE A 87 6.81 -38.50 0.91
CA ILE A 87 5.74 -37.55 0.52
C ILE A 87 5.25 -38.00 -0.87
N GLN A 88 3.95 -37.92 -1.13
CA GLN A 88 3.35 -38.32 -2.41
C GLN A 88 4.08 -37.68 -3.61
N ASP A 89 4.79 -38.50 -4.38
CA ASP A 89 5.46 -38.08 -5.61
C ASP A 89 4.44 -37.90 -6.73
N GLU A 90 4.26 -36.66 -7.19
CA GLU A 90 3.75 -36.37 -8.53
C GLU A 90 4.96 -36.22 -9.46
N THR A 91 4.95 -36.94 -10.59
CA THR A 91 5.87 -36.68 -11.70
C THR A 91 5.83 -35.18 -12.04
N LEU A 92 6.95 -34.49 -11.87
CA LEU A 92 7.04 -33.07 -12.22
C LEU A 92 7.02 -32.94 -13.75
N PRO A 93 6.12 -32.15 -14.34
CA PRO A 93 6.16 -31.87 -15.77
C PRO A 93 7.53 -31.31 -16.18
N GLU A 94 8.05 -31.70 -17.34
CA GLU A 94 9.35 -31.23 -17.84
C GLU A 94 9.45 -29.69 -17.85
N GLU A 95 8.35 -29.00 -18.14
CA GLU A 95 8.25 -27.54 -18.10
C GLU A 95 8.62 -26.94 -16.73
N GLU A 96 8.22 -27.59 -15.63
CA GLU A 96 8.49 -27.11 -14.27
C GLU A 96 9.96 -27.36 -13.87
N VAL A 97 10.57 -28.43 -14.40
CA VAL A 97 12.01 -28.70 -14.24
C VAL A 97 12.84 -27.64 -14.96
N ILE A 98 12.49 -27.34 -16.21
CA ILE A 98 13.12 -26.28 -17.00
C ILE A 98 12.96 -24.93 -16.29
N TYR A 99 11.75 -24.60 -15.82
CA TYR A 99 11.47 -23.36 -15.10
C TYR A 99 12.36 -23.18 -13.86
N ARG A 100 12.47 -24.20 -13.01
CA ARG A 100 13.28 -24.14 -11.77
C ARG A 100 14.77 -23.98 -12.07
N ARG A 101 15.28 -24.64 -13.10
CA ARG A 101 16.68 -24.46 -13.53
C ARG A 101 16.93 -23.04 -14.02
N LEU A 102 16.09 -22.53 -14.91
CA LEU A 102 16.21 -21.16 -15.44
C LEU A 102 16.13 -20.12 -14.32
N LYS A 103 15.25 -20.35 -13.34
CA LYS A 103 15.14 -19.51 -12.13
C LYS A 103 16.47 -19.44 -11.37
N ASN A 104 17.13 -20.57 -11.14
CA ASN A 104 18.42 -20.61 -10.46
C ASN A 104 19.55 -19.98 -11.28
N GLU A 105 19.60 -20.24 -12.60
CA GLU A 105 20.60 -19.66 -13.49
C GLU A 105 20.51 -18.13 -13.53
N ILE A 106 19.30 -17.60 -13.69
CA ILE A 106 19.03 -16.15 -13.66
C ILE A 106 19.40 -15.57 -12.30
N GLN A 107 19.05 -16.25 -11.22
CA GLN A 107 19.40 -15.79 -9.88
C GLN A 107 20.92 -15.68 -9.71
N LEU A 108 21.68 -16.69 -10.15
CA LEU A 108 23.14 -16.67 -10.14
C LEU A 108 23.73 -15.52 -10.98
N GLU A 109 23.21 -15.31 -12.19
CA GLU A 109 23.68 -14.24 -13.09
C GLU A 109 23.44 -12.84 -12.49
N MET A 110 22.30 -12.65 -11.82
CA MET A 110 21.92 -11.37 -11.23
C MET A 110 22.61 -11.10 -9.89
N GLU A 111 22.86 -12.14 -9.07
CA GLU A 111 23.56 -11.99 -7.79
C GLU A 111 25.08 -11.84 -7.95
N SER A 112 25.64 -12.28 -9.09
CA SER A 112 27.07 -12.17 -9.42
C SER A 112 27.31 -11.37 -10.71
N PRO A 113 26.95 -10.07 -10.76
CA PRO A 113 27.09 -9.28 -11.96
C PRO A 113 28.57 -9.02 -12.29
N GLY A 114 28.97 -9.26 -13.53
CA GLY A 114 30.25 -8.80 -14.06
C GLY A 114 30.26 -7.30 -14.34
N GLY A 115 31.44 -6.69 -14.43
CA GLY A 115 31.62 -5.28 -14.81
C GLY A 115 32.46 -4.48 -13.82
N THR A 116 32.44 -3.15 -13.98
CA THR A 116 33.08 -2.21 -13.07
C THR A 116 32.30 -2.06 -11.77
N THR A 117 32.94 -1.58 -10.69
CA THR A 117 32.30 -1.36 -9.38
C THR A 117 31.03 -0.50 -9.50
N LYS A 118 31.07 0.56 -10.32
CA LYS A 118 29.91 1.43 -10.56
C LYS A 118 28.76 0.72 -11.26
N GLU A 119 29.05 -0.19 -12.18
CA GLU A 119 28.03 -0.98 -12.86
C GLU A 119 27.38 -1.99 -11.92
N ILE A 120 28.17 -2.62 -11.04
CA ILE A 120 27.70 -3.55 -10.02
C ILE A 120 26.81 -2.82 -8.99
N GLU A 121 27.23 -1.65 -8.52
CA GLU A 121 26.44 -0.81 -7.61
C GLU A 121 25.10 -0.41 -8.24
N LYS A 122 25.13 0.09 -9.49
CA LYS A 122 23.92 0.46 -10.23
C LYS A 122 23.01 -0.74 -10.47
N HIS A 123 23.56 -1.91 -10.81
CA HIS A 123 22.80 -3.14 -10.98
C HIS A 123 22.08 -3.51 -9.69
N THR A 124 22.81 -3.53 -8.58
CA THR A 124 22.28 -3.84 -7.25
C THR A 124 21.16 -2.85 -6.87
N GLU A 125 21.35 -1.56 -7.13
CA GLU A 125 20.33 -0.54 -6.86
C GLU A 125 19.04 -0.77 -7.67
N LEU A 126 19.17 -1.14 -8.95
CA LEU A 126 18.02 -1.43 -9.81
C LEU A 126 17.28 -2.69 -9.36
N LEU A 127 17.98 -3.73 -8.89
CA LEU A 127 17.34 -4.92 -8.31
C LEU A 127 16.39 -4.54 -7.16
N LYS A 128 16.86 -3.68 -6.25
CA LYS A 128 16.10 -3.21 -5.08
C LYS A 128 14.89 -2.37 -5.43
N LYS A 129 14.96 -1.59 -6.50
CA LYS A 129 13.89 -0.67 -6.93
C LYS A 129 12.86 -1.31 -7.85
N SER A 130 13.08 -2.55 -8.26
CA SER A 130 12.33 -3.20 -9.34
C SER A 130 10.84 -3.41 -9.11
N THR A 131 10.43 -3.49 -7.84
CA THR A 131 9.01 -3.63 -7.46
C THR A 131 8.20 -2.34 -7.69
N ILE A 132 8.86 -1.18 -7.85
CA ILE A 132 8.18 0.13 -7.91
C ILE A 132 8.64 0.98 -9.10
N ASP A 133 9.92 0.94 -9.47
CA ASP A 133 10.48 1.71 -10.57
C ASP A 133 10.32 0.96 -11.89
N GLU A 134 9.51 1.53 -12.79
CA GLU A 134 9.25 0.97 -14.12
C GLU A 134 10.52 0.81 -14.96
N ASN A 135 11.50 1.71 -14.82
CA ASN A 135 12.77 1.63 -15.53
C ASN A 135 13.63 0.48 -14.99
N ALA A 136 13.66 0.30 -13.66
CA ALA A 136 14.36 -0.81 -13.03
C ALA A 136 13.74 -2.15 -13.42
N ARG A 137 12.40 -2.23 -13.43
CA ARG A 137 11.67 -3.40 -13.91
C ARG A 137 11.99 -3.72 -15.37
N LYS A 138 11.96 -2.73 -16.26
CA LYS A 138 12.31 -2.91 -17.69
C LYS A 138 13.74 -3.42 -17.86
N TYR A 139 14.69 -2.91 -17.07
CA TYR A 139 16.08 -3.36 -17.09
C TYR A 139 16.21 -4.84 -16.71
N ILE A 140 15.56 -5.27 -15.63
CA ILE A 140 15.62 -6.66 -15.15
C ILE A 140 14.91 -7.60 -16.11
N MET A 141 13.70 -7.24 -16.54
CA MET A 141 12.95 -8.00 -17.56
C MET A 141 13.78 -8.18 -18.83
N SER A 142 14.49 -7.15 -19.28
CA SER A 142 15.38 -7.25 -20.44
C SER A 142 16.53 -8.23 -20.24
N LYS A 143 17.10 -8.32 -19.04
CA LYS A 143 18.16 -9.29 -18.71
C LYS A 143 17.59 -10.71 -18.69
N ILE A 144 16.49 -10.94 -17.99
CA ILE A 144 15.79 -12.23 -17.93
C ILE A 144 15.48 -12.75 -19.34
N ARG A 145 14.87 -11.90 -20.18
CA ARG A 145 14.57 -12.25 -21.58
C ARG A 145 15.82 -12.65 -22.36
N LYS A 146 16.94 -11.95 -22.17
CA LYS A 146 18.18 -12.25 -22.87
C LYS A 146 18.72 -13.62 -22.47
N THR A 147 18.70 -13.95 -21.18
CA THR A 147 19.13 -15.25 -20.66
C THR A 147 18.26 -16.37 -21.21
N LEU A 148 16.93 -16.20 -21.20
CA LEU A 148 15.99 -17.18 -21.78
C LEU A 148 16.19 -17.41 -23.29
N ILE A 149 16.44 -16.35 -24.05
CA ILE A 149 16.70 -16.47 -25.51
C ILE A 149 18.04 -17.16 -25.76
N THR A 150 19.02 -17.01 -24.85
CA THR A 150 20.35 -17.60 -25.00
C THR A 150 20.36 -19.08 -24.63
N SER A 151 19.52 -19.52 -23.69
CA SER A 151 19.42 -20.95 -23.35
C SER A 151 18.79 -21.78 -24.46
N ASP A 152 17.90 -21.21 -25.28
CA ASP A 152 17.16 -21.90 -26.37
C ASP A 152 16.28 -23.06 -25.87
N GLU A 153 15.86 -22.99 -24.61
CA GLU A 153 15.08 -24.05 -23.93
C GLU A 153 13.59 -23.71 -23.82
N VAL A 154 13.22 -22.52 -24.26
CA VAL A 154 11.86 -21.97 -24.15
C VAL A 154 11.42 -21.52 -25.53
N ASP A 155 10.21 -21.93 -25.92
CA ASP A 155 9.60 -21.48 -27.17
C ASP A 155 9.46 -19.95 -27.20
N LYS A 156 9.72 -19.36 -28.37
CA LYS A 156 9.68 -17.90 -28.57
C LYS A 156 8.32 -17.29 -28.20
N SER A 157 7.23 -18.05 -28.29
CA SER A 157 5.89 -17.65 -27.87
C SER A 157 5.77 -17.45 -26.35
N ASP A 158 6.54 -18.19 -25.57
CA ASP A 158 6.39 -18.28 -24.12
C ASP A 158 7.45 -17.47 -23.36
N VAL A 159 8.51 -17.01 -24.05
CA VAL A 159 9.57 -16.17 -23.46
C VAL A 159 9.00 -15.01 -22.64
N GLU A 160 7.98 -14.31 -23.13
CA GLU A 160 7.40 -13.16 -22.43
C GLU A 160 6.67 -13.57 -21.14
N LYS A 161 5.87 -14.64 -21.21
CA LYS A 161 5.11 -15.19 -20.09
C LYS A 161 6.04 -15.73 -19.01
N ILE A 162 7.06 -16.50 -19.40
CA ILE A 162 8.06 -17.07 -18.49
C ILE A 162 8.93 -15.96 -17.90
N SER A 163 9.33 -14.95 -18.68
CA SER A 163 10.07 -13.79 -18.17
C SER A 163 9.30 -13.07 -17.07
N TYR A 164 7.99 -12.85 -17.28
CA TYR A 164 7.14 -12.20 -16.28
C TYR A 164 7.05 -13.04 -15.00
N ARG A 165 6.85 -14.36 -15.10
CA ARG A 165 6.77 -15.27 -13.95
C ARG A 165 8.10 -15.29 -13.17
N LEU A 166 9.23 -15.40 -13.87
CA LEU A 166 10.57 -15.37 -13.26
C LEU A 166 10.87 -14.04 -12.57
N PHE A 167 10.50 -12.92 -13.21
CA PHE A 167 10.60 -11.61 -12.60
C PHE A 167 9.78 -11.54 -11.32
N ALA A 168 8.50 -11.94 -11.38
CA ALA A 168 7.60 -11.91 -10.23
C ALA A 168 8.19 -12.68 -9.04
N ASP A 169 8.68 -13.90 -9.27
CA ASP A 169 9.25 -14.75 -8.24
C ASP A 169 10.54 -14.19 -7.64
N LEU A 170 11.49 -13.78 -8.48
CA LEU A 170 12.85 -13.45 -8.06
C LEU A 170 13.01 -12.00 -7.58
N TYR A 171 12.36 -11.05 -8.26
CA TYR A 171 12.58 -9.61 -8.05
C TYR A 171 11.28 -8.83 -7.83
N GLY A 172 10.13 -9.44 -8.11
CA GLY A 172 8.81 -8.85 -7.97
C GLY A 172 8.09 -9.25 -6.69
N MET A 173 6.76 -9.32 -6.77
CA MET A 173 5.86 -9.56 -5.64
C MET A 173 5.37 -11.02 -5.57
N GLY A 174 6.05 -11.94 -6.25
CA GLY A 174 5.68 -13.34 -6.36
C GLY A 174 4.26 -13.51 -6.88
N VAL A 175 3.49 -14.36 -6.20
CA VAL A 175 2.07 -14.60 -6.51
C VAL A 175 1.20 -13.34 -6.46
N LEU A 176 1.64 -12.28 -5.74
CA LEU A 176 0.93 -11.01 -5.64
C LEU A 176 1.19 -10.07 -6.82
N GLN A 177 2.09 -10.39 -7.75
CA GLN A 177 2.50 -9.46 -8.82
C GLN A 177 1.33 -8.97 -9.68
N GLU A 178 0.43 -9.88 -10.08
CA GLU A 178 -0.75 -9.52 -10.88
C GLU A 178 -1.69 -8.56 -10.13
N LEU A 179 -1.84 -8.75 -8.82
CA LEU A 179 -2.63 -7.85 -7.97
C LEU A 179 -1.91 -6.51 -7.75
N ASP A 180 -0.59 -6.51 -7.60
CA ASP A 180 0.18 -5.27 -7.38
C ASP A 180 0.22 -4.39 -8.62
N ASP A 181 0.23 -5.00 -9.81
CA ASP A 181 0.24 -4.34 -11.11
C ASP A 181 -1.13 -3.76 -11.51
N ASP A 182 -2.23 -4.23 -10.91
CA ASP A 182 -3.57 -3.81 -11.27
C ASP A 182 -3.90 -2.42 -10.65
N PRO A 183 -4.08 -1.36 -11.48
CA PRO A 183 -4.31 0.00 -11.00
C PRO A 183 -5.68 0.21 -10.34
N ASP A 184 -6.63 -0.71 -10.52
CA ASP A 184 -7.96 -0.70 -9.90
C ASP A 184 -7.96 -1.40 -8.52
N MET A 185 -6.83 -1.96 -8.08
CA MET A 185 -6.70 -2.57 -6.76
C MET A 185 -6.68 -1.53 -5.65
N GLY A 186 -7.45 -1.79 -4.61
CA GLY A 186 -7.50 -0.95 -3.41
C GLY A 186 -6.69 -1.52 -2.25
N GLU A 187 -6.77 -2.84 -2.02
CA GLU A 187 -6.11 -3.48 -0.89
C GLU A 187 -5.78 -4.94 -1.21
N ILE A 188 -4.64 -5.43 -0.72
CA ILE A 188 -4.18 -6.82 -0.82
C ILE A 188 -3.89 -7.29 0.60
N MET A 189 -4.45 -8.42 1.01
CA MET A 189 -4.34 -8.99 2.34
C MET A 189 -3.83 -10.42 2.23
N VAL A 190 -2.76 -10.76 2.92
CA VAL A 190 -2.22 -12.11 3.02
C VAL A 190 -2.35 -12.58 4.46
N ASN A 191 -2.78 -13.82 4.65
CA ASN A 191 -2.81 -14.47 5.95
C ASN A 191 -2.31 -15.90 5.79
N ALA A 192 -1.12 -16.18 6.33
CA ALA A 192 -0.49 -17.48 6.26
C ALA A 192 -0.20 -18.07 7.63
N CYS A 193 -0.43 -19.37 7.79
CA CYS A 193 -0.11 -20.13 8.98
C CYS A 193 0.92 -21.22 8.67
N THR A 194 1.75 -21.57 9.63
CA THR A 194 2.77 -22.63 9.50
C THR A 194 2.34 -23.96 10.13
N PHE A 195 1.26 -23.97 10.91
CA PHE A 195 0.76 -25.14 11.61
C PHE A 195 -0.68 -25.48 11.19
N PRO A 196 -1.03 -26.77 10.95
CA PRO A 196 -0.15 -27.94 11.00
C PRO A 196 0.81 -28.08 9.81
N HIS A 197 0.50 -27.41 8.69
CA HIS A 197 1.35 -27.28 7.52
C HIS A 197 1.30 -25.82 7.03
N PHE A 198 2.27 -25.43 6.22
CA PHE A 198 2.24 -24.11 5.60
C PHE A 198 0.99 -23.96 4.72
N LYS A 199 0.22 -22.90 4.95
CA LYS A 199 -0.94 -22.53 4.15
C LYS A 199 -1.06 -21.02 4.11
N SER A 200 -1.35 -20.46 2.95
CA SER A 200 -1.47 -19.02 2.76
C SER A 200 -2.77 -18.69 2.05
N ARG A 201 -3.57 -17.78 2.60
CA ARG A 201 -4.76 -17.26 1.92
C ARG A 201 -4.56 -15.80 1.56
N ILE A 202 -4.92 -15.46 0.33
CA ILE A 202 -4.81 -14.11 -0.20
C ILE A 202 -6.22 -13.58 -0.47
N TYR A 203 -6.48 -12.36 0.00
CA TYR A 203 -7.69 -11.63 -0.30
C TYR A 203 -7.32 -10.29 -0.92
N TYR A 204 -8.20 -9.73 -1.72
CA TYR A 204 -8.00 -8.39 -2.28
C TYR A 204 -9.31 -7.62 -2.34
N ILE A 205 -9.21 -6.29 -2.34
CA ILE A 205 -10.31 -5.38 -2.57
C ILE A 205 -10.13 -4.74 -3.95
N LYS A 206 -11.04 -5.04 -4.87
CA LYS A 206 -11.12 -4.37 -6.17
C LYS A 206 -12.45 -3.62 -6.25
N LYS A 207 -12.41 -2.33 -6.59
CA LYS A 207 -13.62 -1.47 -6.69
C LYS A 207 -14.53 -1.56 -5.45
N GLY A 208 -13.91 -1.62 -4.26
CA GLY A 208 -14.59 -1.62 -2.97
C GLY A 208 -15.29 -2.94 -2.58
N VAL A 209 -15.03 -4.04 -3.31
CA VAL A 209 -15.53 -5.39 -3.02
C VAL A 209 -14.35 -6.29 -2.68
N LYS A 210 -14.50 -7.10 -1.62
CA LYS A 210 -13.50 -8.08 -1.17
C LYS A 210 -13.69 -9.41 -1.89
N TYR A 211 -12.59 -9.98 -2.37
CA TYR A 211 -12.52 -11.27 -3.06
C TYR A 211 -11.44 -12.14 -2.41
N GLU A 212 -11.62 -13.46 -2.45
CA GLU A 212 -10.55 -14.44 -2.20
C GLU A 212 -9.81 -14.66 -3.53
N TYR A 213 -8.48 -14.66 -3.49
CA TYR A 213 -7.65 -14.92 -4.65
C TYR A 213 -7.50 -16.43 -4.85
N ASP A 214 -7.43 -16.88 -6.09
CA ASP A 214 -7.36 -18.29 -6.47
C ASP A 214 -5.95 -18.88 -6.35
N ARG A 215 -4.94 -18.03 -6.13
CA ARG A 215 -3.55 -18.45 -5.94
C ARG A 215 -3.11 -18.24 -4.49
N GLU A 216 -2.15 -19.06 -4.07
CA GLU A 216 -1.56 -19.05 -2.74
C GLU A 216 -0.02 -19.00 -2.86
N PHE A 217 0.66 -18.65 -1.77
CA PHE A 217 2.10 -18.90 -1.68
C PHE A 217 2.35 -20.40 -1.49
N GLU A 218 3.35 -20.98 -2.14
CA GLU A 218 3.65 -22.41 -2.02
C GLU A 218 4.48 -22.71 -0.77
N THR A 219 5.40 -21.79 -0.41
CA THR A 219 6.30 -21.99 0.73
C THR A 219 6.42 -20.75 1.62
N LEU A 220 6.82 -20.97 2.88
CA LEU A 220 7.12 -19.89 3.81
C LEU A 220 8.25 -18.99 3.31
N ASN A 221 9.26 -19.56 2.65
CA ASN A 221 10.40 -18.81 2.13
C ASN A 221 9.97 -17.81 1.04
N GLU A 222 9.07 -18.21 0.13
CA GLU A 222 8.53 -17.30 -0.88
C GLU A 222 7.79 -16.13 -0.26
N LEU A 223 6.96 -16.41 0.75
CA LEU A 223 6.23 -15.38 1.48
C LEU A 223 7.17 -14.40 2.18
N ILE A 224 8.18 -14.91 2.90
CA ILE A 224 9.16 -14.09 3.61
C ILE A 224 9.99 -13.24 2.62
N ASN A 225 10.37 -13.81 1.47
CA ASN A 225 11.09 -13.07 0.43
C ASN A 225 10.27 -11.90 -0.10
N VAL A 226 8.97 -12.09 -0.35
CA VAL A 226 8.07 -11.00 -0.74
C VAL A 226 7.96 -9.97 0.39
N PHE A 227 7.77 -10.39 1.64
CA PHE A 227 7.67 -9.48 2.78
C PHE A 227 8.90 -8.57 2.90
N ASN A 228 10.10 -9.13 2.79
CA ASN A 228 11.36 -8.38 2.82
C ASN A 228 11.45 -7.38 1.65
N ARG A 229 11.11 -7.79 0.42
CA ARG A 229 11.10 -6.88 -0.74
C ARG A 229 10.10 -5.73 -0.59
N VAL A 230 8.98 -5.97 0.08
CA VAL A 230 7.95 -4.94 0.31
C VAL A 230 8.43 -3.83 1.25
N ILE A 231 9.28 -4.14 2.23
CA ILE A 231 9.73 -3.19 3.26
C ILE A 231 11.17 -2.68 3.09
N GLU A 232 11.88 -3.14 2.05
CA GLU A 232 13.32 -2.87 1.86
C GLU A 232 13.66 -1.37 1.91
N PHE A 233 12.76 -0.50 1.46
CA PHE A 233 12.94 0.96 1.42
C PHE A 233 12.97 1.63 2.78
N ASN A 234 12.35 1.02 3.80
CA ASN A 234 12.22 1.59 5.12
C ASN A 234 13.43 1.28 6.02
N LYS A 235 14.45 0.56 5.50
CA LYS A 235 15.62 0.08 6.26
C LYS A 235 15.23 -0.69 7.54
N LYS A 236 14.05 -1.29 7.54
CA LYS A 236 13.56 -2.16 8.62
C LYS A 236 13.79 -3.61 8.21
N GLU A 237 14.23 -4.42 9.16
CA GLU A 237 14.33 -5.87 9.01
C GLU A 237 13.25 -6.53 9.85
N LEU A 238 12.61 -7.58 9.31
CA LEU A 238 11.66 -8.38 10.07
C LEU A 238 12.41 -9.27 11.05
N ASN A 239 12.11 -9.12 12.34
CA ASN A 239 12.65 -9.98 13.37
C ASN A 239 11.66 -10.15 14.54
N ALA A 240 11.79 -11.28 15.24
CA ALA A 240 10.95 -11.69 16.37
C ALA A 240 11.02 -10.75 17.58
N VAL A 241 12.13 -10.01 17.73
CA VAL A 241 12.52 -9.38 19.01
C VAL A 241 12.18 -7.89 19.04
N GLU A 242 12.45 -7.18 17.96
CA GLU A 242 12.31 -5.72 17.85
C GLU A 242 11.22 -5.32 16.85
N ASN A 243 11.00 -6.10 15.79
CA ASN A 243 10.16 -5.72 14.64
C ASN A 243 9.14 -6.79 14.25
N ALA A 244 8.42 -7.35 15.22
CA ALA A 244 7.36 -8.33 14.96
C ALA A 244 6.11 -7.71 14.28
N ILE A 245 5.98 -6.38 14.38
CA ILE A 245 4.99 -5.55 13.67
C ILE A 245 5.77 -4.47 12.92
N VAL A 246 5.60 -4.39 11.59
CA VAL A 246 6.26 -3.40 10.74
C VAL A 246 5.23 -2.63 9.94
N GLU A 247 5.13 -1.34 10.26
CA GLU A 247 4.46 -0.36 9.42
C GLU A 247 5.49 0.35 8.52
N ALA A 248 5.16 0.39 7.23
CA ALA A 248 6.01 0.94 6.17
C ALA A 248 5.16 1.65 5.10
N THR A 249 5.80 2.54 4.35
CA THR A 249 5.19 3.22 3.19
C THR A 249 6.15 3.06 2.03
N ARG A 250 5.69 2.39 0.97
CA ARG A 250 6.48 2.17 -0.24
C ARG A 250 6.69 3.50 -0.99
N PRO A 251 7.74 3.64 -1.81
CA PRO A 251 7.93 4.81 -2.68
C PRO A 251 6.74 5.22 -3.56
N ASN A 252 5.86 4.28 -3.94
CA ASN A 252 4.60 4.60 -4.64
C ASN A 252 3.44 5.00 -3.72
N GLN A 253 3.72 5.27 -2.44
CA GLN A 253 2.78 5.64 -1.37
C GLN A 253 1.84 4.54 -0.91
N ASP A 254 2.01 3.30 -1.39
CA ASP A 254 1.27 2.16 -0.87
C ASP A 254 1.65 1.95 0.61
N ARG A 255 0.62 1.80 1.45
CA ARG A 255 0.82 1.53 2.87
C ARG A 255 0.93 0.05 3.10
N VAL A 256 1.92 -0.34 3.88
CA VAL A 256 2.23 -1.72 4.19
C VAL A 256 2.18 -1.90 5.69
N ASN A 257 1.45 -2.93 6.12
CA ASN A 257 1.53 -3.45 7.47
C ASN A 257 1.88 -4.94 7.40
N ILE A 258 2.98 -5.32 8.05
CA ILE A 258 3.42 -6.71 8.19
C ILE A 258 3.40 -7.09 9.66
N ILE A 259 2.85 -8.26 9.95
CA ILE A 259 2.88 -8.86 11.28
C ILE A 259 3.37 -10.29 11.12
N ILE A 260 4.36 -10.68 11.92
CA ILE A 260 4.91 -12.04 11.91
C ILE A 260 4.50 -12.79 13.20
N PRO A 261 4.71 -14.12 13.25
CA PRO A 261 4.63 -14.85 14.51
C PRO A 261 5.47 -14.18 15.59
N ASP A 262 5.04 -14.30 16.84
CA ASP A 262 5.46 -13.54 18.05
C ASP A 262 4.51 -12.39 18.41
N ALA A 263 4.06 -11.60 17.41
CA ALA A 263 3.00 -10.60 17.60
C ALA A 263 1.60 -11.13 17.29
N CYS A 264 1.51 -12.19 16.49
CA CYS A 264 0.27 -12.93 16.26
C CYS A 264 0.57 -14.42 15.97
N GLN A 265 -0.43 -15.23 15.64
CA GLN A 265 -0.24 -16.66 15.32
C GLN A 265 0.23 -16.91 13.88
N ASN A 266 0.12 -15.91 13.01
CA ASN A 266 0.23 -16.04 11.56
C ASN A 266 1.25 -15.06 10.98
N TYR A 267 1.58 -15.22 9.70
CA TYR A 267 2.22 -14.20 8.89
C TYR A 267 1.13 -13.40 8.17
N ILE A 268 1.06 -12.11 8.44
CA ILE A 268 0.06 -11.20 7.90
C ILE A 268 0.76 -10.10 7.11
N LEU A 269 0.26 -9.82 5.91
CA LEU A 269 0.63 -8.65 5.12
C LEU A 269 -0.63 -7.95 4.65
N ASN A 270 -0.72 -6.64 4.89
CA ASN A 270 -1.75 -5.79 4.32
C ASN A 270 -1.08 -4.69 3.50
N ILE A 271 -1.34 -4.67 2.20
CA ILE A 271 -0.94 -3.60 1.28
C ILE A 271 -2.19 -2.82 0.92
N ARG A 272 -2.30 -1.59 1.40
CA ARG A 272 -3.31 -0.66 0.94
C ARG A 272 -2.72 0.17 -0.20
N LYS A 273 -3.20 -0.11 -1.41
CA LYS A 273 -2.76 0.53 -2.65
C LYS A 273 -3.10 2.01 -2.59
N PHE A 274 -2.15 2.83 -3.00
CA PHE A 274 -2.35 4.23 -3.30
C PHE A 274 -3.17 4.32 -4.58
N THR A 275 -4.42 4.75 -4.45
CA THR A 275 -5.37 4.71 -5.55
C THR A 275 -5.00 5.73 -6.62
N ASN A 276 -5.07 5.33 -7.89
CA ASN A 276 -4.93 6.25 -9.02
C ASN A 276 -6.08 7.27 -9.17
N PHE A 277 -7.09 7.22 -8.30
CA PHE A 277 -8.20 8.15 -8.31
C PHE A 277 -7.75 9.57 -7.93
N VAL A 278 -7.57 10.44 -8.92
CA VAL A 278 -7.40 11.88 -8.74
C VAL A 278 -8.78 12.53 -8.64
N PRO A 279 -9.24 12.96 -7.46
CA PRO A 279 -10.51 13.68 -7.36
C PRO A 279 -10.48 14.96 -8.21
N ASN A 280 -11.31 15.00 -9.25
CA ASN A 280 -11.64 16.20 -10.02
C ASN A 280 -13.14 16.22 -10.31
N LEU A 281 -13.66 17.37 -10.71
CA LEU A 281 -15.10 17.56 -10.93
C LEU A 281 -15.73 16.47 -11.83
N ASN A 282 -15.09 16.16 -12.96
CA ASN A 282 -15.59 15.16 -13.89
C ASN A 282 -15.66 13.77 -13.24
N MET A 283 -14.64 13.40 -12.48
CA MET A 283 -14.60 12.11 -11.77
C MET A 283 -15.62 12.05 -10.64
N MET A 284 -15.80 13.13 -9.88
CA MET A 284 -16.78 13.20 -8.77
C MET A 284 -18.22 13.20 -9.27
N LYS A 285 -18.50 13.84 -10.41
CA LYS A 285 -19.80 13.76 -11.09
C LYS A 285 -20.04 12.36 -11.68
N LYS A 286 -19.03 11.79 -12.33
CA LYS A 286 -19.12 10.44 -12.90
C LYS A 286 -19.33 9.36 -11.83
N SER A 287 -18.71 9.50 -10.65
CA SER A 287 -18.94 8.58 -9.53
C SER A 287 -20.29 8.79 -8.85
N GLY A 288 -21.01 9.87 -9.16
CA GLY A 288 -22.25 10.26 -8.50
C GLY A 288 -22.05 10.74 -7.06
N THR A 289 -20.82 11.06 -6.65
CA THR A 289 -20.54 11.61 -5.31
C THR A 289 -20.94 13.08 -5.21
N VAL A 290 -20.95 13.77 -6.35
CA VAL A 290 -21.29 15.19 -6.47
C VAL A 290 -22.26 15.35 -7.63
N ASP A 291 -23.32 16.13 -7.44
CA ASP A 291 -24.18 16.61 -8.52
C ASP A 291 -23.92 18.11 -8.80
N ASP A 292 -24.66 18.70 -9.74
CA ASP A 292 -24.48 20.10 -10.13
C ASP A 292 -24.77 21.09 -8.99
N PHE A 293 -25.68 20.73 -8.07
CA PHE A 293 -25.99 21.59 -6.93
C PHE A 293 -24.86 21.59 -5.92
N ILE A 294 -24.33 20.40 -5.58
CA ILE A 294 -23.17 20.25 -4.69
C ILE A 294 -21.95 20.94 -5.29
N ASP A 295 -21.70 20.78 -6.59
CA ASP A 295 -20.61 21.47 -7.31
C ASP A 295 -20.67 22.98 -7.12
N ARG A 296 -21.83 23.60 -7.41
CA ARG A 296 -22.05 25.04 -7.23
C ARG A 296 -21.92 25.46 -5.76
N LEU A 297 -22.46 24.67 -4.83
CA LEU A 297 -22.40 24.97 -3.41
C LEU A 297 -20.95 24.92 -2.90
N MET A 298 -20.17 23.90 -3.30
CA MET A 298 -18.77 23.77 -2.93
C MET A 298 -17.90 24.90 -3.50
N ASP A 299 -18.13 25.29 -4.75
CA ASP A 299 -17.45 26.43 -5.36
C ASP A 299 -17.62 27.71 -4.52
N VAL A 300 -18.87 28.03 -4.17
CA VAL A 300 -19.21 29.18 -3.32
C VAL A 300 -18.59 29.09 -1.93
N LEU A 301 -18.73 27.95 -1.25
CA LEU A 301 -18.23 27.77 0.11
C LEU A 301 -16.70 27.84 0.19
N VAL A 302 -16.01 27.22 -0.76
CA VAL A 302 -14.55 27.14 -0.76
C VAL A 302 -13.93 28.48 -1.13
N ARG A 303 -14.41 29.14 -2.21
CA ARG A 303 -13.94 30.48 -2.60
C ARG A 303 -14.26 31.51 -1.52
N GLY A 304 -15.42 31.41 -0.89
CA GLY A 304 -15.84 32.28 0.23
C GLY A 304 -15.18 31.93 1.57
N LYS A 305 -14.16 31.07 1.59
CA LYS A 305 -13.34 30.74 2.77
C LYS A 305 -14.16 30.22 3.97
N ALA A 306 -15.22 29.45 3.71
CA ALA A 306 -15.92 28.73 4.78
C ALA A 306 -14.98 27.72 5.46
N ASN A 307 -15.07 27.62 6.79
CA ASN A 307 -14.43 26.54 7.54
C ASN A 307 -15.30 25.28 7.46
N ILE A 308 -14.77 24.19 6.89
CA ILE A 308 -15.55 22.99 6.53
C ILE A 308 -15.03 21.77 7.32
N GLY A 309 -15.91 21.18 8.12
CA GLY A 309 -15.68 19.87 8.75
C GLY A 309 -16.27 18.75 7.89
N ILE A 310 -15.50 17.69 7.62
CA ILE A 310 -15.94 16.54 6.83
C ILE A 310 -15.98 15.30 7.72
N GLY A 311 -17.18 14.77 7.95
CA GLY A 311 -17.45 13.64 8.82
C GLY A 311 -17.73 12.36 8.07
N GLY A 312 -17.54 11.22 8.72
CA GLY A 312 -17.93 9.91 8.17
C GLY A 312 -17.10 8.73 8.71
N PRO A 313 -17.59 7.49 8.55
CA PRO A 313 -16.85 6.28 8.86
C PRO A 313 -15.47 6.17 8.19
N MET A 314 -14.68 5.18 8.59
CA MET A 314 -13.45 4.85 7.87
C MET A 314 -13.78 4.42 6.43
N GLY A 315 -12.94 4.81 5.47
CA GLY A 315 -13.08 4.39 4.07
C GLY A 315 -14.21 5.07 3.27
N THR A 316 -14.86 6.11 3.79
CA THR A 316 -15.93 6.83 3.06
C THR A 316 -15.44 8.01 2.21
N GLY A 317 -14.13 8.12 1.96
CA GLY A 317 -13.57 9.09 1.02
C GLY A 317 -13.41 10.53 1.54
N LYS A 318 -13.38 10.75 2.86
CA LYS A 318 -13.23 12.10 3.48
C LYS A 318 -12.03 12.88 2.94
N THR A 319 -10.85 12.28 2.99
CA THR A 319 -9.60 12.90 2.49
C THR A 319 -9.65 13.12 0.97
N THR A 320 -10.24 12.19 0.23
CA THR A 320 -10.48 12.35 -1.22
C THR A 320 -11.40 13.54 -1.50
N PHE A 321 -12.43 13.75 -0.69
CA PHE A 321 -13.35 14.88 -0.83
C PHE A 321 -12.71 16.21 -0.44
N ILE A 322 -11.84 16.24 0.58
CA ILE A 322 -10.98 17.41 0.85
C ILE A 322 -10.18 17.75 -0.39
N ASN A 323 -9.48 16.79 -0.98
CA ASN A 323 -8.64 17.05 -2.14
C ASN A 323 -9.46 17.59 -3.33
N TYR A 324 -10.65 17.04 -3.56
CA TYR A 324 -11.62 17.59 -4.52
C TYR A 324 -11.99 19.04 -4.20
N ALA A 325 -12.42 19.32 -2.97
CA ALA A 325 -12.83 20.66 -2.55
C ALA A 325 -11.71 21.68 -2.71
N LEU A 326 -10.46 21.28 -2.51
CA LEU A 326 -9.31 22.15 -2.72
C LEU A 326 -9.11 22.56 -4.18
N THR A 327 -9.69 21.86 -5.17
CA THR A 327 -9.59 22.27 -6.58
C THR A 327 -10.28 23.60 -6.89
N TYR A 328 -11.21 24.05 -6.03
CA TYR A 328 -11.87 25.36 -6.14
C TYR A 328 -11.04 26.53 -5.58
N THR A 329 -9.91 26.24 -4.92
CA THR A 329 -9.04 27.29 -4.38
C THR A 329 -8.18 27.92 -5.47
N GLU A 330 -7.76 29.16 -5.24
CA GLU A 330 -6.81 29.81 -6.14
C GLU A 330 -5.42 29.15 -6.05
N LYS A 331 -4.67 29.16 -7.14
CA LYS A 331 -3.32 28.56 -7.17
C LYS A 331 -2.34 29.26 -6.23
N ILE A 332 -2.48 30.58 -6.07
CA ILE A 332 -1.57 31.40 -5.26
C ILE A 332 -1.89 31.37 -3.76
N GLU A 333 -3.10 30.88 -3.38
CA GLU A 333 -3.47 30.68 -1.99
C GLU A 333 -2.59 29.59 -1.37
N ARG A 334 -1.76 29.91 -0.37
CA ARG A 334 -0.93 28.93 0.33
C ARG A 334 -1.77 28.04 1.21
N LYS A 335 -1.85 26.75 0.86
CA LYS A 335 -2.46 25.73 1.72
C LYS A 335 -1.39 25.01 2.49
N VAL A 336 -1.53 24.98 3.81
CA VAL A 336 -0.68 24.13 4.66
C VAL A 336 -1.46 22.88 5.04
N VAL A 337 -0.95 21.72 4.60
CA VAL A 337 -1.50 20.41 4.93
C VAL A 337 -0.68 19.83 6.08
N ILE A 338 -1.33 19.46 7.17
CA ILE A 338 -0.68 18.79 8.31
C ILE A 338 -1.25 17.39 8.39
N ALA A 339 -0.42 16.40 8.08
CA ALA A 339 -0.83 15.01 7.98
C ALA A 339 0.33 14.08 8.34
N SER A 340 0.04 12.81 8.58
CA SER A 340 1.09 11.79 8.44
C SER A 340 1.43 11.63 6.94
N VAL A 341 2.71 11.33 6.66
CA VAL A 341 3.34 11.39 5.31
C VAL A 341 2.54 10.72 4.19
N ALA A 342 1.69 9.73 4.51
CA ALA A 342 1.13 8.78 3.55
C ALA A 342 -0.35 9.01 3.17
N GLU A 343 -1.04 10.05 3.67
CA GLU A 343 -2.51 10.14 3.51
C GLU A 343 -3.01 11.10 2.43
N THR A 344 -2.18 12.00 1.91
CA THR A 344 -2.65 13.09 1.05
C THR A 344 -2.10 13.08 -0.37
N ASP A 345 -3.00 12.85 -1.32
CA ASP A 345 -2.77 12.97 -2.77
C ASP A 345 -2.79 14.44 -3.26
N VAL A 346 -2.56 15.40 -2.36
CA VAL A 346 -2.78 16.84 -2.60
C VAL A 346 -1.86 17.37 -3.71
N GLU A 347 -0.61 16.90 -3.78
CA GLU A 347 0.33 17.35 -4.82
C GLU A 347 -0.12 16.96 -6.24
N ARG A 348 -0.71 15.77 -6.39
CA ARG A 348 -1.22 15.28 -7.68
C ARG A 348 -2.48 16.02 -8.09
N VAL A 349 -3.38 16.28 -7.14
CA VAL A 349 -4.66 16.95 -7.37
C VAL A 349 -4.48 18.45 -7.61
N LEU A 350 -3.61 19.11 -6.85
CA LEU A 350 -3.37 20.56 -6.86
C LEU A 350 -2.07 20.93 -7.58
N LYS A 351 -1.73 20.23 -8.66
CA LYS A 351 -0.50 20.49 -9.42
C LYS A 351 -0.41 21.96 -9.84
N GLY A 352 0.61 22.65 -9.33
CA GLY A 352 0.85 24.08 -9.60
C GLY A 352 0.16 25.05 -8.64
N HIS A 353 -0.44 24.57 -7.54
CA HIS A 353 -0.86 25.41 -6.41
C HIS A 353 0.29 25.57 -5.39
N ASP A 354 0.28 26.65 -4.59
CA ASP A 354 1.15 26.78 -3.41
C ASP A 354 0.62 25.87 -2.29
N VAL A 355 1.26 24.71 -2.14
CA VAL A 355 0.96 23.71 -1.11
C VAL A 355 2.22 23.42 -0.32
N VAL A 356 2.12 23.51 1.00
CA VAL A 356 3.17 23.12 1.94
C VAL A 356 2.66 21.95 2.77
N ILE A 357 3.40 20.84 2.78
CA ILE A 357 3.03 19.65 3.55
C ILE A 357 3.94 19.55 4.78
N PHE A 358 3.32 19.51 5.95
CA PHE A 358 3.97 19.21 7.22
C PHE A 358 3.64 17.78 7.64
N ASN A 359 4.70 17.00 7.77
CA ASN A 359 4.63 15.59 8.10
C ASN A 359 4.70 15.40 9.61
N VAL A 360 3.62 14.88 10.19
CA VAL A 360 3.58 14.46 11.59
C VAL A 360 4.47 13.22 11.74
N ASP A 361 5.43 13.30 12.65
CA ASP A 361 6.37 12.23 12.99
C ASP A 361 6.68 12.35 14.48
N GLU A 362 5.93 11.60 15.30
CA GLU A 362 6.02 11.65 16.76
C GLU A 362 7.38 11.12 17.27
N GLU A 363 7.98 10.14 16.58
CA GLU A 363 9.31 9.61 16.93
C GLU A 363 10.40 10.68 16.83
N LYS A 364 10.22 11.63 15.90
CA LYS A 364 11.15 12.75 15.68
C LYS A 364 10.74 14.07 16.35
N ASP A 365 9.75 14.05 17.26
CA ASP A 365 9.21 15.26 17.90
C ASP A 365 8.67 16.29 16.89
N PHE A 366 8.15 15.83 15.75
CA PHE A 366 7.34 16.62 14.82
C PHE A 366 5.86 16.36 15.13
N THR A 367 5.45 16.75 16.33
CA THR A 367 4.08 16.56 16.81
C THR A 367 3.11 17.49 16.09
N PHE A 368 1.83 17.08 16.07
CA PHE A 368 0.78 17.83 15.42
C PHE A 368 0.65 19.28 15.96
N ASP A 369 0.65 19.47 17.28
CA ASP A 369 0.60 20.80 17.92
C ASP A 369 1.74 21.71 17.44
N LYS A 370 2.98 21.18 17.39
CA LYS A 370 4.16 21.92 16.98
C LYS A 370 4.07 22.35 15.52
N LEU A 371 3.64 21.44 14.64
CA LEU A 371 3.47 21.71 13.22
C LEU A 371 2.33 22.70 12.96
N LEU A 372 1.24 22.62 13.71
CA LEU A 372 0.11 23.55 13.60
C LEU A 372 0.46 24.95 14.10
N ARG A 373 1.20 25.08 15.20
CA ARG A 373 1.74 26.39 15.62
C ARG A 373 2.71 26.96 14.59
N THR A 374 3.46 26.10 13.92
CA THR A 374 4.40 26.48 12.86
C THR A 374 3.65 26.91 11.59
N SER A 375 2.55 26.26 11.22
CA SER A 375 1.74 26.62 10.05
C SER A 375 1.14 28.01 10.19
N LEU A 376 0.67 28.35 11.39
CA LEU A 376 0.16 29.69 11.70
C LEU A 376 1.21 30.80 11.62
N ARG A 377 2.51 30.46 11.63
CA ARG A 377 3.62 31.42 11.45
C ARG A 377 4.17 31.46 10.01
N THR A 378 3.76 30.54 9.14
CA THR A 378 4.27 30.43 7.76
C THR A 378 3.38 31.11 6.72
N THR A 379 2.51 32.02 7.17
CA THR A 379 1.56 32.77 6.32
C THR A 379 0.64 31.82 5.55
N ALA A 380 0.07 30.84 6.25
CA ALA A 380 -0.93 29.96 5.66
C ALA A 380 -2.22 30.75 5.37
N ASP A 381 -2.69 30.72 4.12
CA ASP A 381 -4.01 31.23 3.77
C ASP A 381 -5.13 30.25 4.16
N ARG A 382 -4.78 28.97 4.28
CA ARG A 382 -5.67 27.87 4.66
C ARG A 382 -4.89 26.74 5.32
N VAL A 383 -5.44 26.17 6.39
CA VAL A 383 -4.91 24.97 7.05
C VAL A 383 -5.82 23.77 6.78
N ILE A 384 -5.21 22.65 6.38
CA ILE A 384 -5.88 21.40 6.04
C ILE A 384 -5.40 20.30 6.97
N ILE A 385 -6.35 19.62 7.60
CA ILE A 385 -6.11 18.53 8.54
C ILE A 385 -6.90 17.30 8.07
N PRO A 386 -6.29 16.46 7.22
CA PRO A 386 -6.95 15.28 6.66
C PRO A 386 -7.45 14.28 7.70
N GLU A 387 -6.89 14.32 8.90
CA GLU A 387 -7.25 13.43 10.00
C GLU A 387 -6.94 14.12 11.34
N SER A 388 -7.98 14.36 12.15
CA SER A 388 -7.85 14.72 13.57
C SER A 388 -8.30 13.55 14.44
N ARG A 389 -7.52 13.16 15.45
CA ARG A 389 -7.77 11.99 16.30
C ARG A 389 -7.73 12.27 17.81
N GLY A 390 -7.41 13.48 18.27
CA GLY A 390 -7.30 13.73 19.70
C GLY A 390 -7.11 15.20 20.13
N GLY A 391 -6.29 15.39 21.18
CA GLY A 391 -6.15 16.63 21.94
C GLY A 391 -5.58 17.81 21.16
N GLU A 392 -5.05 17.55 19.97
CA GLU A 392 -4.63 18.56 18.99
C GLU A 392 -5.79 19.39 18.41
N PHE A 393 -7.03 18.92 18.57
CA PHE A 393 -8.20 19.57 18.03
C PHE A 393 -8.43 20.98 18.62
N LYS A 394 -7.99 21.22 19.86
CA LYS A 394 -8.02 22.57 20.46
C LYS A 394 -7.24 23.58 19.61
N GLN A 395 -6.07 23.20 19.11
CA GLN A 395 -5.26 24.07 18.27
C GLN A 395 -5.89 24.26 16.89
N LEU A 396 -6.59 23.25 16.36
CA LEU A 396 -7.37 23.40 15.13
C LEU A 396 -8.48 24.43 15.32
N TYR A 397 -9.20 24.38 16.45
CA TYR A 397 -10.14 25.43 16.80
C TYR A 397 -9.47 26.82 16.82
N GLU A 398 -8.29 26.96 17.44
CA GLU A 398 -7.56 28.23 17.42
C GLU A 398 -7.12 28.67 16.02
N ALA A 399 -6.75 27.72 15.15
CA ALA A 399 -6.42 27.99 13.76
C ALA A 399 -7.65 28.51 12.99
N ASN A 400 -8.83 27.92 13.21
CA ASN A 400 -10.10 28.35 12.59
C ASN A 400 -10.53 29.76 12.99
N LEU A 401 -10.01 30.30 14.10
CA LEU A 401 -10.21 31.69 14.49
C LEU A 401 -9.21 32.67 13.85
N LYS A 402 -8.02 32.18 13.47
CA LYS A 402 -6.91 33.00 12.94
C LYS A 402 -6.88 33.03 11.42
N THR A 403 -7.21 31.90 10.78
CA THR A 403 -7.27 31.73 9.33
C THR A 403 -8.63 31.16 8.94
N ARG A 404 -9.14 31.56 7.77
CA ARG A 404 -10.43 31.12 7.24
C ARG A 404 -10.23 30.16 6.07
N GLY A 405 -11.25 29.38 5.77
CA GLY A 405 -11.22 28.35 4.74
C GLY A 405 -10.69 27.01 5.25
N ASN A 406 -10.38 26.86 6.52
CA ASN A 406 -9.74 25.64 7.00
C ASN A 406 -10.65 24.42 6.78
N MET A 407 -10.05 23.29 6.45
CA MET A 407 -10.79 22.03 6.27
C MET A 407 -10.19 20.94 7.14
N PHE A 408 -11.04 20.11 7.73
CA PHE A 408 -10.58 18.98 8.52
C PHE A 408 -11.53 17.79 8.43
N THR A 409 -11.05 16.59 8.78
CA THR A 409 -11.90 15.40 8.88
C THR A 409 -11.98 14.86 10.29
N ALA A 410 -13.15 14.30 10.64
CA ALA A 410 -13.35 13.55 11.87
C ALA A 410 -14.21 12.30 11.60
N HIS A 411 -14.09 11.31 12.48
CA HIS A 411 -14.94 10.13 12.44
C HIS A 411 -16.27 10.39 13.15
N ALA A 412 -17.36 10.34 12.39
CA ALA A 412 -18.71 10.59 12.89
C ALA A 412 -19.75 9.89 12.02
N LEU A 413 -20.96 9.65 12.56
CA LEU A 413 -22.03 8.90 11.88
C LEU A 413 -23.17 9.80 11.40
N ASP A 414 -23.29 10.98 11.99
CA ASP A 414 -24.25 12.04 11.69
C ASP A 414 -23.73 13.42 12.15
N ASP A 415 -24.43 14.48 11.75
CA ASP A 415 -24.04 15.87 11.92
C ASP A 415 -23.87 16.28 13.40
N TYR A 416 -24.75 15.80 14.28
CA TYR A 416 -24.68 16.11 15.71
C TYR A 416 -23.54 15.34 16.37
N SER A 417 -23.39 14.04 16.03
CA SER A 417 -22.25 13.22 16.49
C SER A 417 -20.91 13.80 16.04
N PHE A 418 -20.86 14.49 14.90
CA PHE A 418 -19.65 15.18 14.43
C PHE A 418 -19.25 16.29 15.40
N LEU A 419 -20.20 17.13 15.81
CA LEU A 419 -19.91 18.15 16.82
C LEU A 419 -19.53 17.56 18.17
N ASP A 420 -20.21 16.50 18.61
CA ASP A 420 -19.90 15.84 19.88
C ASP A 420 -18.48 15.28 19.87
N MET A 421 -18.07 14.63 18.78
CA MET A 421 -16.69 14.17 18.59
C MET A 421 -15.69 15.33 18.61
N CYS A 422 -16.02 16.47 18.00
CA CYS A 422 -15.19 17.67 18.07
C CYS A 422 -15.06 18.21 19.50
N VAL A 423 -16.12 18.16 20.31
CA VAL A 423 -16.10 18.52 21.73
C VAL A 423 -15.21 17.56 22.51
N ASP A 424 -15.35 16.25 22.30
CA ASP A 424 -14.57 15.22 22.99
C ASP A 424 -13.07 15.35 22.66
N MET A 425 -12.73 15.54 21.38
CA MET A 425 -11.35 15.78 20.95
C MET A 425 -10.79 17.07 21.57
N TYR A 426 -11.57 18.16 21.58
CA TYR A 426 -11.16 19.40 22.25
C TYR A 426 -10.87 19.14 23.74
N MET A 427 -11.77 18.45 24.45
CA MET A 427 -11.67 18.12 25.87
C MET A 427 -10.46 17.25 26.20
N SER A 428 -10.04 16.38 25.28
CA SER A 428 -8.85 15.55 25.45
C SER A 428 -7.53 16.35 25.47
N SER A 429 -7.57 17.64 25.13
CA SER A 429 -6.40 18.51 25.19
C SER A 429 -5.99 18.75 26.66
N PRO A 430 -4.70 18.62 27.02
CA PRO A 430 -4.24 18.84 28.40
C PRO A 430 -4.44 20.30 28.86
N ASP A 431 -4.64 21.22 27.92
CA ASP A 431 -4.82 22.65 28.17
C ASP A 431 -6.30 23.07 28.27
N VAL A 432 -7.24 22.13 28.39
CA VAL A 432 -8.65 22.48 28.66
C VAL A 432 -8.80 22.81 30.14
N GLY A 433 -9.06 24.08 30.45
CA GLY A 433 -9.35 24.51 31.82
C GLY A 433 -10.71 23.99 32.31
N ASN A 434 -11.33 24.70 33.25
CA ASN A 434 -12.65 24.33 33.81
C ASN A 434 -13.84 24.66 32.88
N GLU A 435 -13.68 24.50 31.57
CA GLU A 435 -14.71 24.78 30.58
C GLU A 435 -15.74 23.64 30.53
N SER A 436 -17.03 23.97 30.46
CA SER A 436 -18.08 22.97 30.27
C SER A 436 -18.20 22.52 28.81
N THR A 437 -18.76 21.33 28.59
CA THR A 437 -19.07 20.81 27.24
C THR A 437 -19.93 21.77 26.43
N VAL A 438 -20.88 22.45 27.07
CA VAL A 438 -21.74 23.46 26.42
C VAL A 438 -20.94 24.68 25.97
N GLN A 439 -20.02 25.17 26.81
CA GLN A 439 -19.15 26.29 26.46
C GLN A 439 -18.24 25.94 25.28
N ILE A 440 -17.67 24.74 25.28
CA ILE A 440 -16.82 24.26 24.19
C ILE A 440 -17.63 24.06 22.92
N ARG A 441 -18.81 23.44 22.98
CA ARG A 441 -19.69 23.32 21.81
C ARG A 441 -20.00 24.69 21.19
N ASN A 442 -20.34 25.69 22.02
CA ASN A 442 -20.59 27.05 21.55
C ASN A 442 -19.35 27.70 20.93
N LYS A 443 -18.14 27.44 21.45
CA LYS A 443 -16.89 27.88 20.83
C LYS A 443 -16.71 27.24 19.44
N LEU A 444 -16.83 25.92 19.36
CA LEU A 444 -16.65 25.16 18.12
C LEU A 444 -17.63 25.58 17.02
N CYS A 445 -18.88 25.87 17.39
CA CYS A 445 -19.90 26.35 16.46
C CYS A 445 -19.61 27.72 15.84
N LYS A 446 -18.69 28.51 16.40
CA LYS A 446 -18.21 29.77 15.79
C LYS A 446 -17.07 29.56 14.81
N ALA A 447 -16.35 28.45 14.98
CA ALA A 447 -15.15 28.11 14.25
C ALA A 447 -15.42 27.21 13.04
N ILE A 448 -16.56 26.53 13.00
CA ILE A 448 -16.97 25.63 11.93
C ILE A 448 -18.23 26.20 11.28
N ASP A 449 -18.22 26.31 9.96
CA ASP A 449 -19.32 26.94 9.21
C ASP A 449 -20.23 25.89 8.58
N ILE A 450 -19.61 24.85 8.00
CA ILE A 450 -20.29 23.77 7.29
C ILE A 450 -19.78 22.42 7.80
N ILE A 451 -20.70 21.47 7.96
CA ILE A 451 -20.41 20.05 8.16
C ILE A 451 -20.90 19.28 6.94
N ILE A 452 -20.03 18.45 6.39
CA ILE A 452 -20.35 17.53 5.28
C ILE A 452 -20.20 16.11 5.80
N MET A 453 -21.28 15.35 5.82
CA MET A 453 -21.22 13.95 6.22
C MET A 453 -21.09 13.06 4.99
N MET A 454 -20.10 12.18 4.97
CA MET A 454 -19.86 11.20 3.92
C MET A 454 -20.25 9.80 4.36
N ARG A 455 -20.79 9.01 3.44
CA ARG A 455 -21.22 7.63 3.69
C ARG A 455 -21.05 6.77 2.44
N LYS A 456 -20.98 5.45 2.64
CA LYS A 456 -21.07 4.45 1.58
C LYS A 456 -22.54 4.07 1.36
N VAL A 457 -23.02 4.15 0.13
CA VAL A 457 -24.37 3.72 -0.29
C VAL A 457 -24.16 2.61 -1.32
N GLY A 458 -24.46 1.37 -0.93
CA GLY A 458 -24.06 0.19 -1.69
C GLY A 458 -22.53 0.12 -1.86
N ARG A 459 -22.04 0.28 -3.09
CA ARG A 459 -20.60 0.32 -3.41
C ARG A 459 -20.06 1.74 -3.54
N ASP A 460 -20.94 2.71 -3.69
CA ASP A 460 -20.54 4.06 -4.03
C ASP A 460 -20.37 4.95 -2.80
N ILE A 461 -19.58 6.00 -2.95
CA ILE A 461 -19.42 7.04 -1.94
C ILE A 461 -20.37 8.19 -2.27
N ARG A 462 -21.18 8.58 -1.27
CA ARG A 462 -22.13 9.68 -1.34
C ARG A 462 -21.93 10.65 -0.17
N ILE A 463 -22.17 11.92 -0.43
CA ILE A 463 -22.49 12.88 0.63
C ILE A 463 -23.86 12.52 1.22
N LYS A 464 -23.91 12.25 2.52
CA LYS A 464 -25.15 12.01 3.29
C LYS A 464 -25.90 13.32 3.55
N SER A 465 -25.18 14.35 3.97
CA SER A 465 -25.73 15.66 4.31
C SER A 465 -24.68 16.75 4.17
N ILE A 466 -25.13 17.96 3.83
CA ILE A 466 -24.38 19.21 3.91
C ILE A 466 -25.19 20.14 4.79
N SER A 467 -24.65 20.46 5.97
CA SER A 467 -25.34 21.21 7.01
C SER A 467 -24.55 22.43 7.42
N GLU A 468 -25.25 23.55 7.53
CA GLU A 468 -24.72 24.79 8.10
C GLU A 468 -24.93 24.80 9.62
N ILE A 469 -23.91 25.25 10.35
CA ILE A 469 -24.04 25.50 11.79
C ILE A 469 -24.64 26.88 12.00
N VAL A 470 -25.79 26.95 12.68
CA VAL A 470 -26.48 28.21 12.98
C VAL A 470 -26.35 28.56 14.45
N THR A 471 -25.91 29.79 14.73
CA THR A 471 -25.82 30.37 16.07
C THR A 471 -26.81 31.52 16.27
N ASN A 472 -27.19 31.79 17.52
CA ASN A 472 -27.99 32.98 17.86
C ASN A 472 -27.11 34.24 17.99
N ASP A 473 -27.72 35.39 18.29
CA ASP A 473 -27.01 36.68 18.49
C ASP A 473 -26.00 36.67 19.65
N LYS A 474 -26.15 35.73 20.60
CA LYS A 474 -25.18 35.51 21.69
C LYS A 474 -24.05 34.56 21.28
N ASN A 475 -24.04 34.13 20.02
CA ASN A 475 -23.16 33.13 19.44
C ASN A 475 -23.25 31.77 20.14
N GLU A 476 -24.45 31.38 20.56
CA GLU A 476 -24.75 30.04 21.09
C GLU A 476 -25.31 29.17 19.97
N PHE A 477 -24.92 27.89 19.97
CA PHE A 477 -25.42 26.92 19.00
C PHE A 477 -26.95 26.84 19.08
N THR A 478 -27.62 26.96 17.92
CA THR A 478 -29.07 26.90 17.83
C THR A 478 -29.52 25.62 17.13
N LYS A 479 -29.05 25.38 15.90
CA LYS A 479 -29.43 24.20 15.11
C LYS A 479 -28.40 23.86 14.04
N MET A 480 -28.49 22.62 13.56
CA MET A 480 -27.95 22.22 12.27
C MET A 480 -28.96 22.54 11.18
N ASN A 481 -28.59 23.41 10.25
CA ASN A 481 -29.39 23.79 9.10
C ASN A 481 -28.99 22.92 7.90
N CYS A 482 -29.58 21.72 7.78
CA CYS A 482 -29.32 20.81 6.67
C CYS A 482 -29.78 21.46 5.35
N LEU A 483 -28.86 21.74 4.44
CA LEU A 483 -29.09 22.41 3.15
C LEU A 483 -29.33 21.41 2.02
N TYR A 484 -28.66 20.27 2.09
CA TYR A 484 -28.68 19.24 1.06
C TYR A 484 -28.47 17.87 1.69
N GLU A 485 -29.20 16.87 1.22
CA GLU A 485 -29.12 15.51 1.78
C GLU A 485 -29.27 14.43 0.71
N TRP A 486 -28.84 13.23 1.06
CA TRP A 486 -29.13 12.01 0.31
C TRP A 486 -30.45 11.42 0.81
N ASP A 487 -31.47 11.47 -0.04
CA ASP A 487 -32.78 10.89 0.18
C ASP A 487 -32.74 9.41 -0.22
N PHE A 488 -32.81 8.52 0.78
CA PHE A 488 -32.77 7.08 0.57
C PHE A 488 -34.10 6.58 0.03
N ASP A 489 -34.05 5.59 -0.87
CA ASP A 489 -35.27 4.85 -1.19
C ASP A 489 -35.66 3.97 0.02
N PRO A 490 -36.89 4.11 0.57
CA PRO A 490 -37.32 3.32 1.71
C PRO A 490 -37.36 1.80 1.45
N GLU A 491 -37.57 1.41 0.19
CA GLU A 491 -37.71 0.01 -0.22
C GLU A 491 -36.38 -0.59 -0.70
N ASP A 492 -35.46 0.23 -1.22
CA ASP A 492 -34.11 -0.17 -1.58
C ASP A 492 -33.05 0.79 -1.00
N PRO A 493 -32.52 0.52 0.22
CA PRO A 493 -31.56 1.41 0.88
C PRO A 493 -30.18 1.45 0.21
N LEU A 494 -29.95 0.67 -0.85
CA LEU A 494 -28.74 0.72 -1.67
C LEU A 494 -28.81 1.80 -2.75
N VAL A 495 -29.97 2.43 -2.95
CA VAL A 495 -30.17 3.52 -3.90
C VAL A 495 -30.80 4.74 -3.22
N GLY A 496 -30.89 5.83 -3.99
CA GLY A 496 -31.41 7.09 -3.52
C GLY A 496 -31.07 8.21 -4.48
N LYS A 497 -31.38 9.43 -4.06
CA LYS A 497 -31.08 10.63 -4.85
C LYS A 497 -30.70 11.78 -3.96
N TYR A 498 -29.92 12.69 -4.52
CA TYR A 498 -29.70 13.97 -3.89
C TYR A 498 -30.97 14.81 -3.87
N LYS A 499 -31.21 15.46 -2.73
CA LYS A 499 -32.39 16.29 -2.49
C LYS A 499 -31.98 17.56 -1.77
N ARG A 500 -32.43 18.69 -2.33
CA ARG A 500 -32.39 19.97 -1.64
C ARG A 500 -33.47 20.01 -0.58
N THR A 501 -33.09 20.41 0.63
CA THR A 501 -34.07 20.64 1.69
C THR A 501 -34.81 21.96 1.47
N GLU A 502 -35.85 22.20 2.27
CA GLU A 502 -36.55 23.49 2.27
C GLU A 502 -35.72 24.61 2.88
N ASN A 503 -34.66 24.26 3.62
CA ASN A 503 -33.78 25.23 4.24
C ASN A 503 -33.00 26.03 3.18
N ARG A 504 -32.66 27.26 3.56
CA ARG A 504 -31.74 28.12 2.80
C ARG A 504 -30.53 28.41 3.68
N MET A 505 -29.41 28.70 3.02
CA MET A 505 -28.22 29.19 3.71
C MET A 505 -28.57 30.49 4.45
N SER A 506 -28.15 30.60 5.72
CA SER A 506 -28.47 31.76 6.54
C SER A 506 -27.86 33.05 6.01
N ASP A 507 -28.52 34.18 6.29
CA ASP A 507 -28.01 35.50 5.92
C ASP A 507 -26.67 35.81 6.60
N ALA A 508 -26.43 35.25 7.79
CA ALA A 508 -25.17 35.39 8.50
C ALA A 508 -24.01 34.73 7.74
N LEU A 509 -24.18 33.47 7.29
CA LEU A 509 -23.18 32.82 6.47
C LEU A 509 -23.03 33.50 5.11
N LYS A 510 -24.12 33.90 4.44
CA LYS A 510 -24.06 34.64 3.16
C LYS A 510 -23.26 35.93 3.28
N SER A 511 -23.51 36.71 4.34
CA SER A 511 -22.79 37.96 4.59
C SER A 511 -21.30 37.71 4.80
N ARG A 512 -20.95 36.68 5.57
CA ARG A 512 -19.55 36.29 5.78
C ARG A 512 -18.86 35.81 4.50
N LEU A 513 -19.51 35.00 3.67
CA LEU A 513 -18.94 34.59 2.37
C LEU A 513 -18.76 35.81 1.45
N ASN A 514 -19.67 36.79 1.54
CA ASN A 514 -19.56 38.03 0.78
C ASN A 514 -18.37 38.90 1.20
N GLU A 515 -18.03 38.95 2.49
CA GLU A 515 -16.79 39.60 2.98
C GLU A 515 -15.52 39.03 2.34
N TRP A 516 -15.57 37.76 1.91
CA TRP A 516 -14.48 37.08 1.19
C TRP A 516 -14.64 37.10 -0.34
N GLY A 517 -15.50 37.97 -0.86
CA GLY A 517 -15.58 38.28 -2.29
C GLY A 517 -16.64 37.50 -3.07
N ILE A 518 -17.51 36.72 -2.42
CA ILE A 518 -18.62 36.03 -3.11
C ILE A 518 -19.81 36.98 -3.30
N PRO A 519 -20.25 37.29 -4.53
CA PRO A 519 -21.43 38.12 -4.75
C PRO A 519 -22.71 37.50 -4.17
N MET A 520 -23.54 38.30 -3.50
CA MET A 520 -24.84 37.85 -2.96
C MET A 520 -25.75 37.23 -4.03
N SER A 521 -25.61 37.63 -5.30
CA SER A 521 -26.34 37.06 -6.43
C SER A 521 -26.00 35.58 -6.69
N GLU A 522 -24.77 35.15 -6.42
CA GLU A 522 -24.36 33.75 -6.57
C GLU A 522 -25.00 32.85 -5.49
N MET A 523 -25.33 33.43 -4.34
CA MET A 523 -25.88 32.74 -3.15
C MET A 523 -27.40 32.85 -3.01
N LYS A 524 -28.08 33.57 -3.92
CA LYS A 524 -29.53 33.81 -3.84
C LYS A 524 -30.33 32.52 -3.80
N ASP A 525 -29.93 31.56 -4.62
CA ASP A 525 -30.59 30.26 -4.77
C ASP A 525 -29.90 29.17 -3.94
N LEU A 526 -29.02 29.50 -2.99
CA LEU A 526 -28.36 28.55 -2.09
C LEU A 526 -29.01 28.55 -0.70
#